data_AF-A0A5R9LTL2-F1
#
_entry.id   AF-A0A5R9LTL2-F1
#
_cell.length_a   1.000
_cell.length_b   1.000
_cell.length_c   1.000
_cell.angle_alpha   90.00
_cell.angle_beta   90.00
_cell.angle_gamma   90.00
#
_symmetry.space_group_name_H-M   'P 1'
#
loop_
_entity.id
_entity.type
_entity.pdbx_description
1 polymer ?
#
loop_
_entity_poly.entity_id
_entity_poly.type
_entity_poly.pdbx_seq_one_letter_code
_entity_poly.pdbx_strand_id
1 'polypeptide(L)'
;MRRTQALILGLAAAAAISVGPADTFQQSSAQAAVRKQVTSDYTLLRRAPASYVIGTAYRNWTVDVHGDQNNGYRWGRVYGDLNTCLWTYSGALSGTAPVADSCGAATTMPTSQFTNGQIGGGTSDGASVTTVAGSGCQTWDGAHITGYGNVRPWNVPASASSPVNGQVAIGQTALWRYVSRDGKFVMIRDPRGGSTDGIGQQSWYFIPRGCLPANLS
;
A
#
# COMPACT_ATOMS: atom_id res chain seq x y z
N MET A 1 -20.97 76.69 -50.53
CA MET A 1 -21.84 75.83 -49.69
C MET A 1 -21.35 74.39 -49.76
N ARG A 2 -21.40 73.65 -48.63
CA ARG A 2 -20.87 72.29 -48.35
C ARG A 2 -19.36 72.29 -48.02
N ARG A 3 -18.93 72.24 -46.74
CA ARG A 3 -18.85 71.09 -45.78
C ARG A 3 -18.11 69.90 -46.45
N THR A 4 -17.09 69.22 -45.89
CA THR A 4 -16.91 68.72 -44.51
C THR A 4 -15.53 68.01 -44.40
N GLN A 5 -14.85 68.12 -43.23
CA GLN A 5 -14.04 67.10 -42.49
C GLN A 5 -12.91 66.32 -43.23
N ALA A 6 -11.62 66.47 -42.88
CA ALA A 6 -10.87 65.99 -41.69
C ALA A 6 -10.61 64.48 -41.65
N LEU A 7 -9.33 64.06 -41.71
CA LEU A 7 -8.81 62.93 -40.93
C LEU A 7 -7.26 62.93 -40.90
N ILE A 8 -6.70 63.00 -39.70
CA ILE A 8 -5.28 62.72 -39.36
C ILE A 8 -5.25 61.32 -38.74
N LEU A 9 -4.44 60.42 -39.30
CA LEU A 9 -3.92 59.19 -38.69
C LEU A 9 -2.58 58.93 -39.40
N GLY A 10 -1.41 58.89 -38.77
CA GLY A 10 -1.08 58.25 -37.51
C GLY A 10 -0.40 56.90 -37.79
N LEU A 11 0.81 56.89 -38.39
CA LEU A 11 1.62 55.69 -38.57
C LEU A 11 2.32 55.35 -37.24
N ALA A 12 1.97 54.22 -36.63
CA ALA A 12 2.73 53.61 -35.54
C ALA A 12 3.49 52.39 -36.06
N ALA A 13 4.80 52.35 -35.76
CA ALA A 13 5.73 51.32 -36.17
C ALA A 13 5.43 49.95 -35.53
N ALA A 14 5.42 48.89 -36.33
CA ALA A 14 5.36 47.51 -35.85
C ALA A 14 6.77 47.02 -35.50
N ALA A 15 7.03 46.80 -34.21
CA ALA A 15 8.18 46.02 -33.75
C ALA A 15 7.78 44.54 -33.69
N ALA A 16 8.35 43.72 -34.56
CA ALA A 16 8.17 42.27 -34.55
C ALA A 16 8.98 41.67 -33.40
N ILE A 17 8.29 41.21 -32.34
CA ILE A 17 8.88 40.40 -31.28
C ILE A 17 8.89 38.95 -31.79
N SER A 18 10.08 38.41 -32.05
CA SER A 18 10.30 37.00 -32.33
C SER A 18 10.01 36.18 -31.08
N VAL A 19 8.86 35.51 -31.04
CA VAL A 19 8.54 34.52 -30.01
C VAL A 19 9.30 33.24 -30.38
N GLY A 20 10.30 32.88 -29.58
CA GLY A 20 10.98 31.58 -29.69
C GLY A 20 9.98 30.43 -29.50
N PRO A 21 10.29 29.21 -29.99
CA PRO A 21 9.40 28.08 -29.81
C PRO A 21 9.22 27.85 -28.32
N ALA A 22 7.97 27.90 -27.87
CA ALA A 22 7.59 27.46 -26.55
C ALA A 22 7.96 25.97 -26.47
N ASP A 23 9.02 25.66 -25.72
CA ASP A 23 9.25 24.32 -25.19
C ASP A 23 8.00 23.97 -24.38
N THR A 24 7.07 23.26 -25.02
CA THR A 24 6.03 22.53 -24.34
C THR A 24 6.74 21.53 -23.44
N PHE A 25 6.90 21.89 -22.17
CA PHE A 25 7.09 20.91 -21.11
C PHE A 25 5.92 19.96 -21.20
N GLN A 26 6.14 18.83 -21.86
CA GLN A 26 5.21 17.72 -21.92
C GLN A 26 5.18 17.11 -20.52
N GLN A 27 4.42 17.75 -19.63
CA GLN A 27 4.06 17.22 -18.34
C GLN A 27 3.38 15.89 -18.67
N SER A 28 4.04 14.77 -18.37
CA SER A 28 3.44 13.44 -18.56
C SER A 28 2.10 13.48 -17.83
N SER A 29 1.01 13.47 -18.59
CA SER A 29 -0.32 13.49 -17.99
C SER A 29 -0.42 12.23 -17.15
N ALA A 30 -0.41 12.38 -15.81
CA ALA A 30 -0.58 11.26 -14.91
C ALA A 30 -1.79 10.45 -15.37
N GLN A 31 -1.65 9.13 -15.50
CA GLN A 31 -2.74 8.28 -15.94
C GLN A 31 -3.98 8.56 -15.09
N ALA A 32 -5.11 8.82 -15.74
CA ALA A 32 -6.38 9.06 -15.07
C ALA A 32 -6.68 7.90 -14.11
N ALA A 33 -7.22 8.22 -12.94
CA ALA A 33 -7.50 7.22 -11.93
C ALA A 33 -8.57 6.23 -12.43
N VAL A 34 -8.35 4.95 -12.15
CA VAL A 34 -9.25 3.86 -12.59
C VAL A 34 -9.57 2.92 -11.43
N ARG A 35 -10.84 2.55 -11.34
CA ARG A 35 -11.33 1.52 -10.44
C ARG A 35 -11.02 0.14 -10.96
N LYS A 36 -10.42 -0.66 -10.08
CA LYS A 36 -10.10 -2.07 -10.27
C LYS A 36 -10.66 -2.91 -9.13
N GLN A 37 -10.71 -4.22 -9.37
CA GLN A 37 -11.03 -5.24 -8.39
C GLN A 37 -9.84 -6.20 -8.24
N VAL A 38 -9.64 -6.71 -7.03
CA VAL A 38 -8.72 -7.82 -6.78
C VAL A 38 -9.31 -9.10 -7.37
N THR A 39 -8.59 -9.73 -8.30
CA THR A 39 -9.03 -10.95 -9.00
C THR A 39 -8.37 -12.22 -8.46
N SER A 40 -7.21 -12.11 -7.83
CA SER A 40 -6.60 -13.21 -7.06
C SER A 40 -7.37 -13.47 -5.76
N ASP A 41 -7.10 -14.59 -5.09
CA ASP A 41 -7.68 -14.88 -3.75
C ASP A 41 -7.35 -13.77 -2.75
N TYR A 42 -6.12 -13.28 -2.82
CA TYR A 42 -5.66 -12.10 -2.13
C TYR A 42 -4.46 -11.47 -2.83
N THR A 43 -4.08 -10.28 -2.40
CA THR A 43 -2.83 -9.61 -2.75
C THR A 43 -2.29 -8.82 -1.55
N LEU A 44 -0.97 -8.71 -1.45
CA LEU A 44 -0.32 -8.02 -0.33
C LEU A 44 -0.31 -6.52 -0.57
N LEU A 45 -0.65 -5.78 0.48
CA LEU A 45 -0.62 -4.33 0.51
C LEU A 45 0.68 -3.88 1.16
N ARG A 46 1.34 -2.89 0.58
CA ARG A 46 2.70 -2.48 0.97
C ARG A 46 2.82 -0.98 1.18
N ARG A 47 3.79 -0.59 2.01
CA ARG A 47 4.11 0.84 2.25
C ARG A 47 4.75 1.55 1.05
N ALA A 48 5.39 0.78 0.17
CA ALA A 48 6.11 1.18 -1.03
C ALA A 48 6.24 -0.06 -1.95
N PRO A 49 6.58 0.10 -3.24
CA PRO A 49 6.83 -1.02 -4.15
C PRO A 49 7.85 -2.00 -3.55
N ALA A 50 7.55 -3.30 -3.58
CA ALA A 50 8.42 -4.38 -3.05
C ALA A 50 8.95 -4.13 -1.61
N SER A 51 8.16 -3.46 -0.76
CA SER A 51 8.53 -3.11 0.62
C SER A 51 7.69 -3.85 1.67
N TYR A 52 7.76 -3.40 2.92
CA TYR A 52 7.02 -3.95 4.06
C TYR A 52 5.54 -4.13 3.75
N VAL A 53 5.05 -5.34 4.03
CA VAL A 53 3.63 -5.70 3.97
C VAL A 53 2.90 -5.00 5.12
N ILE A 54 1.83 -4.30 4.81
CA ILE A 54 0.99 -3.54 5.74
C ILE A 54 -0.33 -4.27 6.01
N GLY A 55 -0.74 -5.13 5.08
CA GLY A 55 -1.92 -5.96 5.21
C GLY A 55 -2.21 -6.69 3.90
N THR A 56 -3.45 -7.13 3.75
CA THR A 56 -3.92 -7.96 2.66
C THR A 56 -5.23 -7.42 2.11
N ALA A 57 -5.33 -7.32 0.78
CA ALA A 57 -6.60 -7.13 0.10
C ALA A 57 -7.07 -8.49 -0.44
N TYR A 58 -8.36 -8.77 -0.33
CA TYR A 58 -8.94 -10.06 -0.71
C TYR A 58 -9.69 -9.95 -2.03
N ARG A 59 -9.98 -11.10 -2.66
CA ARG A 59 -10.78 -11.17 -3.89
C ARG A 59 -12.04 -10.30 -3.80
N ASN A 60 -12.37 -9.62 -4.88
CA ASN A 60 -13.50 -8.70 -5.02
C ASN A 60 -13.38 -7.41 -4.19
N TRP A 61 -12.23 -7.13 -3.57
CA TRP A 61 -11.99 -5.81 -3.00
C TRP A 61 -11.74 -4.80 -4.10
N THR A 62 -12.31 -3.61 -3.91
CA THR A 62 -12.14 -2.50 -4.82
C THR A 62 -10.82 -1.79 -4.52
N VAL A 63 -10.11 -1.42 -5.59
CA VAL A 63 -8.92 -0.57 -5.53
C VAL A 63 -9.05 0.51 -6.60
N ASP A 64 -9.09 1.77 -6.18
CA ASP A 64 -9.01 2.89 -7.11
C ASP A 64 -7.52 3.20 -7.31
N VAL A 65 -7.00 2.87 -8.49
CA VAL A 65 -5.59 3.00 -8.84
C VAL A 65 -5.31 4.38 -9.42
N HIS A 66 -4.22 4.99 -8.97
CA HIS A 66 -3.82 6.34 -9.32
C HIS A 66 -2.41 6.36 -9.92
N GLY A 67 -2.26 7.04 -11.07
CA GLY A 67 -0.97 7.19 -11.74
C GLY A 67 -0.37 5.90 -12.31
N ASP A 68 0.92 5.97 -12.63
CA ASP A 68 1.64 4.92 -13.33
C ASP A 68 2.07 3.76 -12.42
N GLN A 69 2.37 2.63 -13.06
CA GLN A 69 2.96 1.49 -12.38
C GLN A 69 4.40 1.79 -11.96
N ASN A 70 4.79 1.35 -10.76
CA ASN A 70 6.17 1.39 -10.29
C ASN A 70 6.61 -0.01 -9.85
N ASN A 71 7.60 -0.57 -10.54
CA ASN A 71 8.22 -1.86 -10.22
C ASN A 71 7.23 -3.02 -10.02
N GLY A 72 6.18 -3.10 -10.86
CA GLY A 72 5.14 -4.12 -10.73
C GLY A 72 3.98 -3.77 -9.79
N TYR A 73 4.05 -2.62 -9.11
CA TYR A 73 3.05 -2.18 -8.13
C TYR A 73 2.27 -0.96 -8.60
N ARG A 74 1.04 -0.84 -8.12
CA ARG A 74 0.16 0.31 -8.34
C ARG A 74 -0.15 0.98 -7.01
N TRP A 75 -0.11 2.31 -7.01
CA TRP A 75 -0.60 3.14 -5.92
C TRP A 75 -2.11 3.26 -6.02
N GLY A 76 -2.84 3.09 -4.92
CA GLY A 76 -4.29 3.17 -4.97
C GLY A 76 -4.98 3.21 -3.62
N ARG A 77 -6.21 3.73 -3.62
CA ARG A 77 -7.13 3.64 -2.49
C ARG A 77 -7.66 2.21 -2.43
N VAL A 78 -7.25 1.49 -1.41
CA VAL A 78 -7.75 0.14 -1.14
C VAL A 78 -8.97 0.25 -0.24
N TYR A 79 -10.12 -0.17 -0.75
CA TYR A 79 -11.36 -0.24 0.03
C TYR A 79 -11.41 -1.54 0.83
N GLY A 80 -12.38 -1.65 1.75
CA GLY A 80 -12.50 -2.80 2.65
C GLY A 80 -12.18 -2.42 4.09
N ASP A 81 -11.51 -3.31 4.82
CA ASP A 81 -11.26 -3.09 6.24
C ASP A 81 -10.18 -2.02 6.49
N LEU A 82 -9.14 -1.89 5.66
CA LEU A 82 -8.07 -0.90 5.85
C LEU A 82 -8.47 0.50 5.38
N ASN A 83 -9.26 0.59 4.30
CA ASN A 83 -9.77 1.83 3.70
C ASN A 83 -8.71 2.97 3.62
N THR A 84 -7.57 2.69 2.99
CA THR A 84 -6.40 3.60 2.97
C THR A 84 -5.65 3.51 1.63
N CYS A 85 -4.74 4.45 1.38
CA CYS A 85 -3.90 4.46 0.20
C CYS A 85 -2.62 3.65 0.43
N LEU A 86 -2.43 2.58 -0.35
CA LEU A 86 -1.31 1.65 -0.24
C LEU A 86 -0.86 1.18 -1.63
N TRP A 87 0.33 0.56 -1.68
CA TRP A 87 0.83 -0.08 -2.89
C TRP A 87 0.35 -1.52 -2.96
N THR A 88 -0.07 -1.97 -4.14
CA THR A 88 -0.53 -3.35 -4.37
C THR A 88 0.01 -3.90 -5.69
N TYR A 89 0.12 -5.22 -5.83
CA TYR A 89 0.67 -5.84 -7.03
C TYR A 89 -0.27 -5.65 -8.22
N SER A 90 0.26 -5.11 -9.33
CA SER A 90 -0.57 -4.76 -10.50
C SER A 90 -1.20 -5.99 -11.15
N GLY A 91 -0.52 -7.14 -11.13
CA GLY A 91 -1.01 -8.38 -11.74
C GLY A 91 -2.20 -9.02 -11.02
N ALA A 92 -2.52 -8.56 -9.81
CA ALA A 92 -3.66 -9.03 -9.03
C ALA A 92 -4.95 -8.23 -9.30
N LEU A 93 -4.91 -7.22 -10.16
CA LEU A 93 -6.00 -6.27 -10.36
C LEU A 93 -6.56 -6.31 -11.78
N SER A 94 -7.89 -6.22 -11.90
CA SER A 94 -8.58 -6.07 -13.19
C SER A 94 -9.64 -4.97 -13.14
N GLY A 95 -9.95 -4.37 -14.28
CA GLY A 95 -10.91 -3.27 -14.42
C GLY A 95 -10.29 -1.96 -14.91
N THR A 96 -11.14 -1.08 -15.42
CA THR A 96 -10.76 0.15 -16.13
C THR A 96 -11.76 1.29 -15.94
N ALA A 97 -12.73 1.16 -15.03
CA ALA A 97 -13.77 2.17 -14.87
C ALA A 97 -13.17 3.49 -14.35
N PRO A 98 -13.39 4.64 -15.00
CA PRO A 98 -12.83 5.92 -14.55
C PRO A 98 -13.34 6.32 -13.16
N VAL A 99 -12.48 6.94 -12.36
CA VAL A 99 -12.80 7.51 -11.04
C VAL A 99 -12.02 8.78 -10.78
N ALA A 100 -12.42 9.55 -9.77
CA ALA A 100 -11.65 10.70 -9.29
C ALA A 100 -10.39 10.23 -8.53
N ASP A 101 -9.33 11.04 -8.56
CA ASP A 101 -8.17 10.80 -7.72
C ASP A 101 -8.53 11.00 -6.24
N SER A 102 -8.16 10.04 -5.40
CA SER A 102 -8.46 10.01 -3.96
C SER A 102 -7.23 9.81 -3.07
N CYS A 103 -6.06 9.59 -3.68
CA CYS A 103 -4.80 9.39 -2.95
C CYS A 103 -3.74 10.42 -3.31
N GLY A 104 -3.93 11.20 -4.39
CA GLY A 104 -2.91 12.12 -4.87
C GLY A 104 -1.66 11.38 -5.34
N ALA A 105 -0.53 12.11 -5.31
CA ALA A 105 0.75 11.56 -5.71
C ALA A 105 1.15 10.32 -4.90
N ALA A 106 1.74 9.35 -5.60
CA ALA A 106 2.21 8.12 -4.98
C ALA A 106 3.28 8.42 -3.92
N THR A 107 3.11 7.86 -2.73
CA THR A 107 4.00 8.14 -1.58
C THR A 107 4.41 6.86 -0.87
N THR A 108 5.48 6.97 -0.09
CA THR A 108 5.94 5.91 0.80
C THR A 108 5.43 6.16 2.21
N MET A 109 4.66 5.22 2.76
CA MET A 109 4.18 5.32 4.15
C MET A 109 5.38 5.27 5.12
N PRO A 110 5.59 6.27 6.00
CA PRO A 110 6.66 6.24 7.00
C PRO A 110 6.51 5.07 7.96
N THR A 111 7.62 4.47 8.40
CA THR A 111 7.59 3.34 9.35
C THR A 111 6.94 3.72 10.67
N SER A 112 7.16 4.94 11.15
CA SER A 112 6.52 5.49 12.35
C SER A 112 4.98 5.52 12.30
N GLN A 113 4.37 5.37 11.13
CA GLN A 113 2.90 5.30 11.01
C GLN A 113 2.35 3.93 11.36
N PHE A 114 3.10 2.84 11.23
CA PHE A 114 2.57 1.48 11.38
C PHE A 114 3.35 0.59 12.36
N THR A 115 4.57 0.96 12.76
CA THR A 115 5.35 0.20 13.73
C THR A 115 5.74 1.06 14.94
N ASN A 116 5.93 0.40 16.09
CA ASN A 116 6.48 1.01 17.30
C ASN A 116 8.02 1.17 17.25
N GLY A 117 8.64 0.85 16.12
CA GLY A 117 10.09 0.91 15.91
C GLY A 117 10.79 -0.45 16.02
N GLN A 118 10.12 -1.49 16.53
CA GLN A 118 10.66 -2.85 16.51
C GLN A 118 10.47 -3.48 15.13
N ILE A 119 11.59 -3.67 14.43
CA ILE A 119 11.65 -4.23 13.09
C ILE A 119 12.58 -5.45 13.10
N GLY A 120 12.11 -6.56 12.53
CA GLY A 120 12.85 -7.78 12.29
C GLY A 120 13.09 -7.97 10.80
N GLY A 121 14.31 -8.35 10.42
CA GLY A 121 14.65 -8.55 9.01
C GLY A 121 14.58 -7.26 8.17
N GLY A 122 14.25 -7.41 6.88
CA GLY A 122 14.29 -6.33 5.90
C GLY A 122 13.05 -6.23 5.02
N THR A 123 13.16 -5.50 3.91
CA THR A 123 12.07 -5.35 2.93
C THR A 123 11.77 -6.63 2.16
N SER A 124 12.75 -7.54 2.04
CA SER A 124 12.65 -8.81 1.31
C SER A 124 11.98 -9.92 2.13
N ASP A 125 12.50 -10.22 3.34
CA ASP A 125 11.90 -11.18 4.28
C ASP A 125 11.98 -10.73 5.76
N GLY A 126 11.45 -11.53 6.70
CA GLY A 126 11.53 -11.31 8.14
C GLY A 126 12.78 -11.93 8.78
N ALA A 127 12.99 -11.66 10.07
CA ALA A 127 13.98 -12.35 10.90
C ALA A 127 13.39 -13.60 11.53
N SER A 128 14.19 -14.65 11.69
CA SER A 128 13.75 -15.90 12.30
C SER A 128 13.43 -15.72 13.78
N VAL A 129 12.31 -16.28 14.23
CA VAL A 129 11.91 -16.32 15.63
C VAL A 129 11.12 -17.60 15.92
N THR A 130 11.33 -18.18 17.09
CA THR A 130 10.50 -19.29 17.57
C THR A 130 9.28 -18.74 18.30
N THR A 131 8.09 -19.17 17.92
CA THR A 131 6.84 -18.76 18.58
C THR A 131 6.71 -19.37 19.97
N VAL A 132 5.98 -18.70 20.86
CA VAL A 132 5.80 -19.11 22.26
C VAL A 132 4.35 -18.96 22.70
N ALA A 133 3.95 -19.72 23.72
CA ALA A 133 2.65 -19.60 24.37
C ALA A 133 2.62 -18.45 25.40
N GLY A 134 2.95 -17.23 24.99
CA GLY A 134 2.94 -16.07 25.88
C GLY A 134 1.54 -15.54 26.16
N SER A 135 1.47 -14.57 27.07
CA SER A 135 0.19 -13.95 27.48
C SER A 135 -0.51 -13.29 26.29
N GLY A 136 -1.79 -13.60 26.08
CA GLY A 136 -2.58 -13.10 24.96
C GLY A 136 -2.28 -13.78 23.62
N CYS A 137 -1.43 -14.82 23.59
CA CYS A 137 -1.34 -15.67 22.41
C CYS A 137 -2.62 -16.50 22.26
N GLN A 138 -3.22 -16.46 21.08
CA GLN A 138 -4.46 -17.17 20.76
C GLN A 138 -4.18 -18.25 19.73
N THR A 139 -4.81 -19.41 19.90
CA THR A 139 -4.79 -20.51 18.94
C THR A 139 -6.21 -20.82 18.45
N TRP A 140 -6.34 -21.29 17.21
CA TRP A 140 -7.65 -21.59 16.61
C TRP A 140 -8.05 -23.07 16.71
N ASP A 141 -7.10 -23.98 16.95
CA ASP A 141 -7.34 -25.41 17.16
C ASP A 141 -6.59 -25.99 18.37
N GLY A 142 -6.08 -25.13 19.25
CA GLY A 142 -5.27 -25.53 20.40
C GLY A 142 -3.77 -25.66 20.11
N ALA A 143 -3.34 -25.67 18.84
CA ALA A 143 -1.92 -25.76 18.46
C ALA A 143 -1.46 -24.60 17.57
N HIS A 144 -2.26 -24.24 16.58
CA HIS A 144 -1.95 -23.25 15.56
C HIS A 144 -2.39 -21.85 15.97
N ILE A 145 -1.51 -20.87 15.79
CA ILE A 145 -1.73 -19.48 16.20
C ILE A 145 -2.80 -18.84 15.32
N THR A 146 -3.75 -18.13 15.93
CA THR A 146 -4.73 -17.31 15.24
C THR A 146 -4.05 -16.15 14.52
N GLY A 147 -4.16 -16.12 13.19
CA GLY A 147 -3.62 -15.05 12.36
C GLY A 147 -4.70 -14.07 11.90
N TYR A 148 -4.27 -12.89 11.45
CA TYR A 148 -5.12 -11.85 10.88
C TYR A 148 -4.46 -11.25 9.66
N GLY A 149 -5.17 -11.15 8.54
CA GLY A 149 -4.63 -10.45 7.35
C GLY A 149 -4.37 -8.97 7.60
N ASN A 150 -5.17 -8.35 8.47
CA ASN A 150 -5.18 -6.91 8.68
C ASN A 150 -5.32 -6.58 10.18
N VAL A 151 -4.66 -5.50 10.63
CA VAL A 151 -4.80 -4.98 12.02
C VAL A 151 -4.95 -3.46 12.11
N ARG A 152 -5.03 -2.75 10.98
CA ARG A 152 -4.97 -1.27 10.92
C ARG A 152 -3.85 -0.71 11.81
N PRO A 153 -2.58 -1.03 11.52
CA PRO A 153 -1.47 -0.82 12.45
C PRO A 153 -1.17 0.66 12.78
N TRP A 154 -1.83 1.62 12.11
CA TRP A 154 -1.78 3.05 12.41
C TRP A 154 -2.77 3.50 13.49
N ASN A 155 -3.78 2.70 13.82
CA ASN A 155 -4.70 2.97 14.92
C ASN A 155 -4.07 2.54 16.26
N VAL A 156 -4.37 3.30 17.31
CA VAL A 156 -3.98 2.96 18.69
C VAL A 156 -5.25 3.05 19.55
N PRO A 157 -5.88 1.92 19.92
CA PRO A 157 -5.45 0.54 19.68
C PRO A 157 -5.66 0.06 18.22
N ALA A 158 -4.80 -0.86 17.78
CA ALA A 158 -4.95 -1.59 16.52
C ALA A 158 -6.19 -2.50 16.59
N SER A 159 -6.85 -2.70 15.45
CA SER A 159 -8.07 -3.53 15.35
C SER A 159 -7.85 -4.63 14.34
N ALA A 160 -7.78 -5.87 14.82
CA ALA A 160 -7.64 -7.05 13.96
C ALA A 160 -8.89 -7.30 13.11
N SER A 161 -8.68 -7.71 11.86
CA SER A 161 -9.71 -8.12 10.92
C SER A 161 -9.18 -9.18 9.96
N SER A 162 -10.10 -9.80 9.23
CA SER A 162 -9.77 -10.85 8.25
C SER A 162 -8.99 -12.01 8.88
N PRO A 163 -9.61 -12.78 9.81
CA PRO A 163 -8.94 -13.90 10.45
C PRO A 163 -8.43 -14.90 9.40
N VAL A 164 -7.23 -15.42 9.62
CA VAL A 164 -6.62 -16.46 8.79
C VAL A 164 -6.26 -17.66 9.65
N ASN A 165 -6.56 -18.86 9.14
CA ASN A 165 -6.15 -20.13 9.75
C ASN A 165 -4.68 -20.38 9.40
N GLY A 166 -3.80 -19.54 9.95
CA GLY A 166 -2.35 -19.64 9.80
C GLY A 166 -1.87 -21.02 10.24
N GLN A 167 -0.81 -21.52 9.60
CA GLN A 167 -0.30 -22.87 9.86
C GLN A 167 0.82 -22.86 10.91
N VAL A 168 1.26 -21.70 11.39
CA VAL A 168 2.35 -21.59 12.37
C VAL A 168 1.81 -22.01 13.74
N ALA A 169 2.33 -23.12 14.26
CA ALA A 169 2.04 -23.59 15.60
C ALA A 169 2.96 -22.93 16.65
N ILE A 170 2.55 -23.03 17.91
CA ILE A 170 3.42 -22.68 19.05
C ILE A 170 4.68 -23.56 19.02
N GLY A 171 5.85 -22.94 19.26
CA GLY A 171 7.15 -23.61 19.22
C GLY A 171 7.74 -23.78 17.82
N GLN A 172 7.04 -23.35 16.77
CA GLN A 172 7.57 -23.36 15.40
C GLN A 172 8.31 -22.06 15.07
N THR A 173 9.22 -22.14 14.10
CA THR A 173 9.89 -20.97 13.56
C THR A 173 8.95 -20.21 12.61
N ALA A 174 8.84 -18.91 12.82
CA ALA A 174 8.23 -17.96 11.90
C ALA A 174 9.27 -16.88 11.52
N LEU A 175 8.97 -16.08 10.50
CA LEU A 175 9.80 -14.93 10.14
C LEU A 175 9.07 -13.64 10.54
N TRP A 176 9.48 -13.00 11.63
CA TRP A 176 8.84 -11.76 12.09
C TRP A 176 9.43 -10.53 11.39
N ARG A 177 8.59 -9.53 11.14
CA ARG A 177 8.99 -8.35 10.37
C ARG A 177 8.88 -7.02 11.10
N TYR A 178 7.77 -6.78 11.79
CA TYR A 178 7.65 -5.61 12.65
C TYR A 178 6.52 -5.80 13.65
N VAL A 179 6.61 -5.07 14.75
CA VAL A 179 5.52 -4.94 15.72
C VAL A 179 4.66 -3.72 15.38
N SER A 180 3.34 -3.87 15.45
CA SER A 180 2.37 -2.78 15.22
C SER A 180 2.66 -1.57 16.11
N ARG A 181 2.18 -0.40 15.70
CA ARG A 181 2.42 0.87 16.42
C ARG A 181 2.00 0.84 17.88
N ASP A 182 0.92 0.12 18.20
CA ASP A 182 0.42 -0.04 19.56
C ASP A 182 1.07 -1.19 20.35
N GLY A 183 2.01 -1.91 19.75
CA GLY A 183 2.72 -3.02 20.38
C GLY A 183 1.94 -4.34 20.47
N LYS A 184 0.70 -4.41 19.95
CA LYS A 184 -0.20 -5.56 20.22
C LYS A 184 -0.13 -6.68 19.19
N PHE A 185 0.33 -6.41 17.99
CA PHE A 185 0.40 -7.38 16.90
C PHE A 185 1.80 -7.42 16.29
N VAL A 186 2.18 -8.55 15.72
CA VAL A 186 3.42 -8.71 14.94
C VAL A 186 3.07 -9.19 13.56
N MET A 187 3.59 -8.54 12.53
CA MET A 187 3.56 -9.08 11.16
C MET A 187 4.58 -10.21 11.06
N ILE A 188 4.13 -11.41 10.72
CA ILE A 188 4.97 -12.57 10.48
C ILE A 188 4.80 -13.11 9.06
N ARG A 189 5.77 -13.88 8.62
CA ARG A 189 5.67 -14.79 7.48
C ARG A 189 5.72 -16.23 7.94
N ASP A 190 4.80 -17.03 7.43
CA ASP A 190 4.93 -18.48 7.41
C ASP A 190 5.93 -18.89 6.31
N PRO A 191 7.09 -19.49 6.66
CA PRO A 191 8.10 -19.87 5.67
C PRO A 191 7.60 -20.95 4.69
N ARG A 192 6.53 -21.69 5.03
CA ARG A 192 5.93 -22.70 4.13
C ARG A 192 5.06 -22.09 3.04
N GLY A 193 4.60 -20.84 3.21
CA GLY A 193 3.72 -20.17 2.25
C GLY A 193 4.40 -19.76 0.93
N GLY A 194 5.64 -20.19 0.69
CA GLY A 194 6.33 -20.01 -0.58
C GLY A 194 6.68 -18.54 -0.87
N SER A 195 6.01 -17.95 -1.86
CA SER A 195 6.32 -16.62 -2.37
C SER A 195 6.05 -15.49 -1.38
N THR A 196 6.89 -14.46 -1.43
CA THR A 196 6.73 -13.19 -0.69
C THR A 196 5.92 -12.15 -1.45
N ASP A 197 5.52 -12.44 -2.70
CA ASP A 197 4.83 -11.50 -3.59
C ASP A 197 3.30 -11.58 -3.50
N GLY A 198 2.77 -12.55 -2.75
CA GLY A 198 1.33 -12.67 -2.50
C GLY A 198 0.56 -13.40 -3.59
N ILE A 199 1.18 -14.41 -4.21
CA ILE A 199 0.52 -15.35 -5.13
C ILE A 199 0.62 -16.75 -4.50
N GLY A 200 -0.49 -17.47 -4.39
CA GLY A 200 -0.55 -18.79 -3.74
C GLY A 200 -1.02 -18.69 -2.29
N GLN A 201 -0.50 -19.50 -1.37
CA GLN A 201 -0.92 -19.49 0.04
C GLN A 201 -0.51 -18.21 0.78
N GLN A 202 -1.42 -17.61 1.57
CA GLN A 202 -1.12 -16.38 2.31
C GLN A 202 0.00 -16.62 3.33
N SER A 203 1.21 -16.17 2.98
CA SER A 203 2.40 -16.33 3.82
C SER A 203 2.52 -15.22 4.85
N TRP A 204 2.08 -14.00 4.54
CA TRP A 204 2.16 -12.84 5.45
C TRP A 204 0.83 -12.58 6.17
N TYR A 205 0.88 -12.48 7.49
CA TYR A 205 -0.25 -12.13 8.34
C TYR A 205 0.22 -11.66 9.71
N PHE A 206 -0.67 -11.00 10.44
CA PHE A 206 -0.44 -10.58 11.81
C PHE A 206 -0.82 -11.68 12.80
N ILE A 207 -0.07 -11.76 13.91
CA ILE A 207 -0.42 -12.56 15.08
C ILE A 207 -0.36 -11.68 16.35
N PRO A 208 -1.03 -12.06 17.45
CA PRO A 208 -0.87 -11.35 18.72
C PRO A 208 0.61 -11.31 19.16
N ARG A 209 1.06 -10.16 19.71
CA ARG A 209 2.46 -9.98 20.14
C ARG A 209 2.90 -11.01 21.19
N GLY A 210 1.96 -11.48 22.02
CA GLY A 210 2.19 -12.52 23.01
C GLY A 210 2.61 -13.87 22.43
N CYS A 211 2.41 -14.10 21.13
CA CYS A 211 2.84 -15.33 20.47
C CYS A 211 4.34 -15.37 20.14
N LEU A 212 5.09 -14.29 20.40
CA LEU A 212 6.54 -14.22 20.24
C LEU A 212 7.24 -13.86 21.56
N PRO A 213 8.53 -14.21 21.74
CA PRO A 213 9.30 -13.85 22.93
C PRO A 213 9.30 -12.34 23.18
N ALA A 214 9.43 -11.91 24.44
CA ALA A 214 9.46 -10.48 24.79
C ALA A 214 10.64 -9.74 24.13
N ASN A 215 11.79 -10.40 24.04
CA ASN A 215 12.95 -9.90 23.32
C ASN A 215 12.97 -10.53 21.92
N LEU A 216 12.90 -9.69 20.90
CA LEU A 216 13.01 -10.10 19.51
C LEU A 216 14.43 -9.75 19.03
N SER A 217 15.14 -10.73 18.52
CA SER A 217 16.46 -10.59 17.88
C SER A 217 16.34 -10.48 16.38
#